data_AF-A0A1V5DP20-F1
#
_entry.id   AF-A0A1V5DP20-F1
#
_cell.length_a   1.000
_cell.length_b   1.000
_cell.length_c   1.000
_cell.angle_alpha   90.00
_cell.angle_beta   90.00
_cell.angle_gamma   90.00
#
_symmetry.space_group_name_H-M   'P 1'
#
loop_
_entity.id
_entity.type
_entity.pdbx_description
1 polymer ?
#
loop_
_entity_poly.entity_id
_entity_poly.type
_entity_poly.pdbx_seq_one_letter_code
_entity_poly.pdbx_strand_id
1 'polypeptide(L)'
;MTIMAWTFSKRCRTALKQGKLKVSLPSSSRIRIWKTFEAFDEVFYEATETGFNYNVTLLERVFERLKEELGVEILLAFPESGEGQKPAPSGFQGFALRGNYPPYLLDALEVCYIVIFDEGRRSAYQTKLNEIFEEGDLPWRMAEGKIFPIDSAYIQEEITGRAHELLREVGFTGALTEFEKARVALIDGDGQAAIQNANLAIESTVKGILRIERAKLGSLYRHLVIAG
;
A
#
# COMPACT_ATOMS: atom_id res chain seq x y z
N MET A 1 -8.20 -4.93 15.24
CA MET A 1 -7.11 -3.92 15.19
C MET A 1 -6.11 -4.37 14.13
N THR A 2 -6.21 -3.84 12.92
CA THR A 2 -5.33 -4.23 11.81
C THR A 2 -3.98 -3.55 12.03
N ILE A 3 -2.98 -4.34 12.43
CA ILE A 3 -1.61 -3.84 12.61
C ILE A 3 -1.09 -3.49 11.21
N MET A 4 -0.87 -2.20 10.95
CA MET A 4 -0.18 -1.82 9.73
C MET A 4 1.29 -2.09 9.90
N ALA A 5 1.77 -3.12 9.19
CA ALA A 5 3.15 -3.56 9.30
C ALA A 5 4.11 -2.43 8.89
N TRP A 6 3.86 -1.71 7.78
CA TRP A 6 4.61 -0.51 7.31
C TRP A 6 3.84 0.25 6.21
N THR A 7 4.00 1.58 6.14
CA THR A 7 3.48 2.45 5.05
C THR A 7 4.27 2.31 3.74
N PHE A 8 3.70 2.79 2.62
CA PHE A 8 4.29 2.74 1.28
C PHE A 8 5.78 3.10 1.23
N SER A 9 6.17 4.28 1.74
CA SER A 9 7.54 4.77 1.68
C SER A 9 8.51 3.88 2.48
N LYS A 10 8.03 3.24 3.56
CA LYS A 10 8.81 2.26 4.33
C LYS A 10 8.97 0.96 3.54
N ARG A 11 7.88 0.45 2.94
CA ARG A 11 7.90 -0.78 2.12
C ARG A 11 8.77 -0.64 0.87
N CYS A 12 8.70 0.49 0.18
CA CYS A 12 9.39 0.75 -1.08
C CYS A 12 10.72 1.51 -0.90
N ARG A 13 11.24 1.62 0.34
CA ARG A 13 12.40 2.46 0.69
C ARG A 13 13.61 2.26 -0.23
N THR A 14 13.99 1.02 -0.51
CA THR A 14 15.18 0.71 -1.33
C THR A 14 15.00 1.20 -2.76
N ALA A 15 13.86 0.87 -3.38
CA ALA A 15 13.56 1.27 -4.76
C ALA A 15 13.42 2.79 -4.92
N LEU A 16 12.83 3.48 -3.93
CA LEU A 16 12.76 4.94 -3.89
C LEU A 16 14.16 5.56 -3.77
N LYS A 17 15.02 5.06 -2.86
CA LYS A 17 16.39 5.55 -2.68
C LYS A 17 17.27 5.36 -3.92
N GLN A 18 17.08 4.26 -4.64
CA GLN A 18 17.84 3.93 -5.85
C GLN A 18 17.25 4.59 -7.11
N GLY A 19 16.11 5.28 -7.00
CA GLY A 19 15.44 5.91 -8.15
C GLY A 19 14.77 4.92 -9.12
N LYS A 20 14.70 3.63 -8.77
CA LYS A 20 13.97 2.59 -9.53
C LYS A 20 12.46 2.79 -9.48
N LEU A 21 11.97 3.38 -8.40
CA LEU A 21 10.57 3.77 -8.26
C LEU A 21 10.47 5.29 -8.16
N LYS A 22 9.74 5.91 -9.10
CA LYS A 22 9.47 7.35 -9.09
C LYS A 22 8.00 7.57 -8.82
N VAL A 23 7.71 8.36 -7.78
CA VAL A 23 6.33 8.77 -7.47
C VAL A 23 6.09 10.15 -8.05
N SER A 24 5.14 10.23 -8.97
CA SER A 24 4.61 11.48 -9.51
C SER A 24 3.09 11.45 -9.39
N LEU A 25 2.53 12.55 -8.88
CA LEU A 25 1.10 12.76 -8.73
C LEU A 25 0.78 14.15 -9.27
N PRO A 26 0.15 14.26 -10.46
CA PRO A 26 -0.23 15.53 -11.06
C PRO A 26 -1.15 16.36 -10.16
N SER A 27 -1.12 17.68 -10.32
CA SER A 27 -1.93 18.60 -9.50
C SER A 27 -3.42 18.27 -9.55
N SER A 28 -3.95 17.89 -10.72
CA SER A 28 -5.35 17.46 -10.88
C SER A 28 -5.68 16.25 -10.02
N SER A 29 -4.82 15.21 -10.04
CA SER A 29 -4.99 14.01 -9.20
C SER A 29 -4.87 14.34 -7.72
N ARG A 30 -3.93 15.21 -7.33
CA ARG A 30 -3.79 15.66 -5.92
C ARG A 30 -5.02 16.41 -5.42
N ILE A 31 -5.62 17.27 -6.24
CA ILE A 31 -6.87 17.98 -5.91
C ILE A 31 -7.99 16.97 -5.70
N ARG A 32 -8.14 15.99 -6.61
CA ARG A 32 -9.15 14.94 -6.47
C ARG A 32 -8.93 14.07 -5.24
N ILE A 33 -7.68 13.71 -4.95
CA ILE A 33 -7.30 12.99 -3.72
C ILE A 33 -7.71 13.80 -2.49
N TRP A 34 -7.42 15.10 -2.46
CA TRP A 34 -7.85 15.97 -1.37
C TRP A 34 -9.37 16.02 -1.22
N LYS A 35 -10.12 16.10 -2.33
CA LYS A 35 -11.59 16.01 -2.29
C LYS A 35 -12.08 14.67 -1.77
N THR A 36 -11.37 13.57 -2.04
CA THR A 36 -11.66 12.28 -1.42
C THR A 36 -11.39 12.31 0.09
N PHE A 37 -10.28 12.90 0.55
CA PHE A 37 -10.06 13.07 1.99
C PHE A 37 -11.23 13.82 2.67
N GLU A 38 -11.64 14.96 2.11
CA GLU A 38 -12.78 15.74 2.63
C GLU A 38 -14.09 14.93 2.64
N ALA A 39 -14.36 14.14 1.58
CA ALA A 39 -15.58 13.35 1.47
C ALA A 39 -15.68 12.22 2.49
N PHE A 40 -14.54 11.75 3.02
CA PHE A 40 -14.47 10.70 4.02
C PHE A 40 -14.21 11.23 5.43
N ASP A 41 -14.08 12.55 5.60
CA ASP A 41 -13.87 13.15 6.90
C ASP A 41 -15.11 12.97 7.79
N GLU A 42 -14.87 12.65 9.06
CA GLU A 42 -15.92 12.47 10.06
C GLU A 42 -15.43 12.96 11.42
N VAL A 43 -16.36 13.44 12.25
CA VAL A 43 -16.05 13.94 13.58
C VAL A 43 -16.20 12.80 14.58
N PHE A 44 -15.16 12.57 15.37
CA PHE A 44 -15.15 11.67 16.50
C PHE A 44 -15.23 12.46 17.81
N TYR A 45 -15.86 11.85 18.81
CA TYR A 45 -15.85 12.33 20.18
C TYR A 45 -14.81 11.53 20.96
N GLU A 46 -13.78 12.21 21.46
CA GLU A 46 -12.75 11.62 22.31
C GLU A 46 -12.82 12.21 23.72
N ALA A 47 -12.39 11.43 24.71
CA ALA A 47 -12.24 11.88 26.08
C ALA A 47 -10.76 11.80 26.48
N THR A 48 -10.24 12.86 27.09
CA THR A 48 -8.91 12.82 27.73
C THR A 48 -8.92 11.86 28.93
N GLU A 49 -7.73 11.52 29.44
CA GLU A 49 -7.59 10.77 30.70
C GLU A 49 -8.24 11.47 31.90
N THR A 50 -8.41 12.79 31.82
CA THR A 50 -9.10 13.62 32.82
C THR A 50 -10.62 13.71 32.61
N GLY A 51 -11.17 13.00 31.61
CA GLY A 51 -12.60 12.99 31.28
C GLY A 51 -13.10 14.20 30.49
N PHE A 52 -12.21 15.04 29.96
CA PHE A 52 -12.59 16.15 29.11
C PHE A 52 -12.89 15.68 27.69
N ASN A 53 -14.10 15.96 27.21
CA ASN A 53 -14.51 15.57 25.86
C ASN A 53 -14.10 16.63 24.84
N TYR A 54 -13.51 16.20 23.73
CA TYR A 54 -13.22 17.05 22.58
C TYR A 54 -13.57 16.35 21.28
N ASN A 55 -13.76 17.16 20.24
CA ASN A 55 -14.01 16.67 18.90
C ASN A 55 -12.69 16.58 18.16
N VAL A 56 -12.48 15.49 17.43
CA VAL A 56 -11.37 15.34 16.50
C VAL A 56 -11.90 14.81 15.17
N THR A 57 -11.43 15.37 14.07
CA THR A 57 -11.78 14.92 12.73
C THR A 57 -10.92 13.71 12.32
N LEU A 58 -11.41 12.94 11.35
CA LEU A 58 -10.63 11.88 10.73
C LEU A 58 -9.36 12.43 10.10
N LEU A 59 -9.45 13.58 9.45
CA LEU A 59 -8.28 14.19 8.81
C LEU A 59 -7.24 14.67 9.81
N GLU A 60 -7.63 15.18 10.98
CA GLU A 60 -6.69 15.48 12.08
C GLU A 60 -5.99 14.21 12.56
N ARG A 61 -6.73 13.13 12.81
CA ARG A 61 -6.14 11.84 13.20
C ARG A 61 -5.18 11.29 12.13
N VAL A 62 -5.54 11.39 10.85
CA VAL A 62 -4.69 10.96 9.75
C VAL A 62 -3.40 11.78 9.69
N PHE A 63 -3.51 13.10 9.85
CA PHE A 63 -2.36 13.99 9.80
C PHE A 63 -1.38 13.75 10.95
N GLU A 64 -1.89 13.59 12.18
CA GLU A 64 -1.08 13.25 13.35
C GLU A 64 -0.44 11.86 13.20
N ARG A 65 -1.23 10.86 12.81
CA ARG A 65 -0.71 9.51 12.61
C ARG A 65 0.33 9.44 11.49
N LEU A 66 0.17 10.22 10.42
CA LEU A 66 1.16 10.29 9.35
C LEU A 66 2.51 10.84 9.87
N LYS A 67 2.48 11.88 10.70
CA LYS A 67 3.69 12.45 11.34
C LYS A 67 4.40 11.42 12.21
N GLU A 68 3.65 10.68 13.04
CA GLU A 68 4.17 9.58 13.84
C GLU A 68 4.83 8.50 12.97
N GLU A 69 4.14 8.07 11.91
CA GLU A 69 4.65 7.04 11.01
C GLU A 69 5.93 7.49 10.29
N LEU A 70 6.02 8.76 9.91
CA LEU A 70 7.19 9.32 9.24
C LEU A 70 8.32 9.70 10.22
N GLY A 71 8.03 9.80 11.52
CA GLY A 71 8.97 10.26 12.54
C GLY A 71 9.33 11.73 12.39
N VAL A 72 8.34 12.58 12.05
CA VAL A 72 8.54 14.02 11.82
C VAL A 72 7.52 14.85 12.61
N GLU A 73 7.95 16.00 13.13
CA GLU A 73 7.06 16.95 13.82
C GLU A 73 6.27 17.84 12.85
N ILE A 74 6.84 18.08 11.68
CA ILE A 74 6.30 19.01 10.68
C ILE A 74 6.32 18.39 9.29
N LEU A 75 5.26 18.63 8.54
CA LEU A 75 5.18 18.31 7.12
C LEU A 75 5.37 19.58 6.30
N LEU A 76 6.12 19.45 5.20
CA LEU A 76 6.52 20.58 4.37
C LEU A 76 5.76 20.58 3.05
N ALA A 77 5.37 21.76 2.59
CA ALA A 77 4.77 21.97 1.28
C ALA A 77 5.38 23.18 0.57
N PHE A 78 5.32 23.16 -0.75
CA PHE A 78 5.61 24.36 -1.53
C PHE A 78 4.47 25.38 -1.40
N PRO A 79 4.78 26.69 -1.35
CA PRO A 79 3.78 27.76 -1.27
C PRO A 79 2.98 27.90 -2.58
N GLU A 80 1.80 28.52 -2.49
CA GLU A 80 0.88 28.68 -3.64
C GLU A 80 1.37 29.64 -4.71
N SER A 81 2.15 30.66 -4.32
CA SER A 81 2.70 31.71 -5.18
C SER A 81 3.87 31.24 -6.06
N GLY A 82 3.91 29.95 -6.42
CA GLY A 82 5.08 29.22 -6.88
C GLY A 82 5.90 29.87 -8.00
N GLU A 83 7.20 30.07 -7.76
CA GLU A 83 8.35 29.35 -8.34
C GLU A 83 9.61 29.78 -7.54
N GLY A 84 10.54 28.85 -7.29
CA GLY A 84 11.81 29.13 -6.60
C GLY A 84 11.78 29.24 -5.06
N GLN A 85 10.62 29.15 -4.43
CA GLN A 85 10.50 29.21 -2.96
C GLN A 85 10.78 27.84 -2.31
N LYS A 86 11.45 27.87 -1.15
CA LYS A 86 11.72 26.65 -0.36
C LYS A 86 10.43 26.11 0.26
N PRO A 87 10.32 24.77 0.43
CA PRO A 87 9.23 24.19 1.21
C PRO A 87 9.17 24.77 2.63
N ALA A 88 7.96 25.01 3.13
CA ALA A 88 7.71 25.54 4.47
C ALA A 88 6.71 24.63 5.23
N PRO A 89 6.67 24.71 6.57
CA PRO A 89 5.66 24.00 7.35
C PRO A 89 4.25 24.25 6.83
N SER A 90 3.46 23.19 6.69
CA SER A 90 2.13 23.26 6.13
C SER A 90 1.18 22.32 6.86
N GLY A 91 -0.11 22.68 6.88
CA GLY A 91 -1.17 21.78 7.32
C GLY A 91 -1.44 20.68 6.30
N PHE A 92 -2.36 19.77 6.63
CA PHE A 92 -2.60 18.57 5.83
C PHE A 92 -3.00 18.88 4.38
N GLN A 93 -3.87 19.86 4.16
CA GLN A 93 -4.29 20.26 2.82
C GLN A 93 -3.11 20.75 1.97
N GLY A 94 -2.31 21.68 2.49
CA GLY A 94 -1.17 22.22 1.76
C GLY A 94 -0.14 21.14 1.45
N PHE A 95 0.10 20.23 2.41
CA PHE A 95 0.92 19.05 2.20
C PHE A 95 0.34 18.10 1.12
N ALA A 96 -0.95 17.80 1.13
CA ALA A 96 -1.56 16.93 0.12
C ALA A 96 -1.44 17.54 -1.28
N LEU A 97 -1.71 18.84 -1.40
CA LEU A 97 -1.70 19.53 -2.69
C LEU A 97 -0.28 19.81 -3.21
N ARG A 98 0.67 20.12 -2.33
CA ARG A 98 1.99 20.67 -2.70
C ARG A 98 3.15 20.13 -1.86
N GLY A 99 2.97 18.98 -1.21
CA GLY A 99 3.97 18.34 -0.38
C GLY A 99 5.29 18.13 -1.12
N ASN A 100 6.40 18.40 -0.43
CA ASN A 100 7.74 18.41 -1.01
C ASN A 100 8.28 17.03 -1.40
N TYR A 101 7.69 15.95 -0.88
CA TYR A 101 8.10 14.58 -1.18
C TYR A 101 6.86 13.73 -1.56
N PRO A 102 6.64 13.46 -2.86
CA PRO A 102 5.42 12.80 -3.35
C PRO A 102 5.06 11.44 -2.71
N PRO A 103 6.02 10.54 -2.38
CA PRO A 103 5.69 9.27 -1.72
C PRO A 103 4.92 9.40 -0.41
N TYR A 104 5.12 10.49 0.34
CA TYR A 104 4.39 10.69 1.60
C TYR A 104 2.90 10.95 1.41
N LEU A 105 2.47 11.39 0.22
CA LEU A 105 1.04 11.46 -0.06
C LEU A 105 0.44 10.05 -0.19
N LEU A 106 1.17 9.09 -0.77
CA LEU A 106 0.72 7.69 -0.79
C LEU A 106 0.66 7.10 0.62
N ASP A 107 1.62 7.44 1.50
CA ASP A 107 1.55 7.07 2.92
C ASP A 107 0.29 7.63 3.59
N ALA A 108 -0.05 8.90 3.33
CA ALA A 108 -1.26 9.53 3.87
C ALA A 108 -2.54 8.79 3.44
N LEU A 109 -2.59 8.30 2.20
CA LEU A 109 -3.74 7.55 1.69
C LEU A 109 -3.91 6.21 2.41
N GLU A 110 -2.80 5.51 2.68
CA GLU A 110 -2.81 4.27 3.45
C GLU A 110 -3.19 4.51 4.90
N VAL A 111 -2.65 5.57 5.52
CA VAL A 111 -3.00 5.95 6.89
C VAL A 111 -4.50 6.24 7.00
N CYS A 112 -5.07 7.00 6.06
CA CYS A 112 -6.50 7.26 6.02
C CYS A 112 -7.34 5.97 5.95
N TYR A 113 -6.97 5.01 5.11
CA TYR A 113 -7.65 3.72 5.06
C TYR A 113 -7.67 3.02 6.43
N ILE A 114 -6.56 3.07 7.18
CA ILE A 114 -6.47 2.46 8.52
C ILE A 114 -7.40 3.16 9.51
N VAL A 115 -7.39 4.50 9.49
CA VAL A 115 -8.13 5.33 10.45
C VAL A 115 -9.63 5.25 10.24
N ILE A 116 -10.11 5.08 9.00
CA ILE A 116 -11.52 4.79 8.72
C ILE A 116 -11.90 3.51 9.47
N PHE A 117 -12.87 3.58 10.38
CA PHE A 117 -13.23 2.44 11.23
C PHE A 117 -14.15 1.45 10.51
N ASP A 118 -15.12 1.97 9.76
CA ASP A 118 -16.13 1.16 9.06
C ASP A 118 -15.58 0.48 7.80
N GLU A 119 -15.84 -0.83 7.68
CA GLU A 119 -15.34 -1.65 6.57
C GLU A 119 -15.97 -1.27 5.22
N GLY A 120 -17.27 -0.94 5.21
CA GLY A 120 -17.97 -0.47 4.01
C GLY A 120 -17.36 0.83 3.48
N ARG A 121 -17.08 1.78 4.38
CA ARG A 121 -16.39 3.04 4.07
C ARG A 121 -14.95 2.82 3.60
N ARG A 122 -14.21 1.89 4.20
CA ARG A 122 -12.86 1.52 3.71
C ARG A 122 -12.90 1.02 2.26
N SER A 123 -13.84 0.14 1.95
CA SER A 123 -14.03 -0.39 0.60
C SER A 123 -14.41 0.73 -0.39
N ALA A 124 -15.32 1.62 0.00
CA ALA A 124 -15.71 2.78 -0.81
C ALA A 124 -14.54 3.75 -1.03
N TYR A 125 -13.74 4.02 0.00
CA TYR A 125 -12.56 4.87 -0.08
C TYR A 125 -11.50 4.29 -1.04
N GLN A 126 -11.18 3.00 -0.88
CA GLN A 126 -10.26 2.30 -1.78
C GLN A 126 -10.75 2.33 -3.23
N THR A 127 -12.05 2.09 -3.45
CA THR A 127 -12.66 2.16 -4.79
C THR A 127 -12.49 3.55 -5.39
N LYS A 128 -12.80 4.61 -4.63
CA LYS A 128 -12.67 6.00 -5.09
C LYS A 128 -11.23 6.40 -5.42
N LEU A 129 -10.26 5.97 -4.61
CA LEU A 129 -8.85 6.22 -4.91
C LEU A 129 -8.38 5.52 -6.17
N ASN A 130 -8.80 4.28 -6.34
CA ASN A 130 -8.46 3.49 -7.51
C ASN A 130 -9.05 4.09 -8.80
N GLU A 131 -10.28 4.62 -8.77
CA GLU A 131 -10.84 5.40 -9.89
C GLU A 131 -9.97 6.61 -10.24
N ILE A 132 -9.47 7.34 -9.24
CA ILE A 132 -8.58 8.51 -9.47
C ILE A 132 -7.26 8.07 -10.11
N PHE A 133 -6.70 6.94 -9.69
CA PHE A 133 -5.47 6.41 -10.27
C PHE A 133 -5.69 5.96 -11.70
N GLU A 134 -6.76 5.22 -11.97
CA GLU A 134 -7.09 4.69 -13.29
C GLU A 134 -7.42 5.80 -14.30
N GLU A 135 -8.32 6.72 -13.95
CA GLU A 135 -8.68 7.85 -14.82
C GLU A 135 -7.52 8.84 -15.04
N GLY A 136 -6.58 8.88 -14.09
CA GLY A 136 -5.37 9.71 -14.19
C GLY A 136 -4.19 9.03 -14.88
N ASP A 137 -4.37 7.81 -15.39
CA ASP A 137 -3.31 6.94 -15.94
C ASP A 137 -2.09 6.85 -15.00
N LEU A 138 -2.37 6.77 -13.70
CA LEU A 138 -1.36 6.70 -12.66
C LEU A 138 -1.03 5.24 -12.37
N PRO A 139 0.27 4.87 -12.28
CA PRO A 139 0.68 3.49 -12.12
C PRO A 139 0.56 3.00 -10.67
N TRP A 140 -0.55 3.31 -9.99
CA TRP A 140 -0.79 2.96 -8.59
C TRP A 140 -2.12 2.22 -8.42
N ARG A 141 -2.14 1.25 -7.52
CA ARG A 141 -3.37 0.55 -7.12
C ARG A 141 -3.37 0.37 -5.61
N MET A 142 -4.48 0.70 -4.96
CA MET A 142 -4.74 0.34 -3.58
C MET A 142 -5.46 -1.01 -3.51
N ALA A 143 -4.92 -1.93 -2.71
CA ALA A 143 -5.51 -3.22 -2.36
C ALA A 143 -5.32 -3.49 -0.87
N GLU A 144 -6.42 -3.76 -0.17
CA GLU A 144 -6.47 -3.94 1.29
C GLU A 144 -5.78 -2.82 2.06
N GLY A 145 -5.99 -1.57 1.61
CA GLY A 145 -5.39 -0.38 2.22
C GLY A 145 -3.90 -0.19 1.96
N LYS A 146 -3.29 -1.01 1.10
CA LYS A 146 -1.89 -0.87 0.69
C LYS A 146 -1.82 -0.44 -0.77
N ILE A 147 -0.99 0.54 -1.05
CA ILE A 147 -0.70 1.01 -2.39
C ILE A 147 0.49 0.24 -2.95
N PHE A 148 0.33 -0.19 -4.20
CA PHE A 148 1.34 -0.88 -4.98
C PHE A 148 1.52 -0.18 -6.33
N PRO A 149 2.76 -0.07 -6.82
CA PRO A 149 2.99 0.23 -8.22
C PRO A 149 2.41 -0.89 -9.10
N ILE A 150 1.73 -0.52 -10.17
CA ILE A 150 1.25 -1.46 -11.21
C ILE A 150 2.15 -1.47 -12.45
N ASP A 151 3.21 -0.66 -12.47
CA ASP A 151 4.19 -0.70 -13.56
C ASP A 151 4.93 -2.04 -13.60
N SER A 152 4.92 -2.64 -14.80
CA SER A 152 5.62 -3.87 -15.16
C SER A 152 7.08 -3.91 -14.72
N ALA A 153 7.82 -2.79 -14.77
CA ALA A 153 9.25 -2.79 -14.45
C ALA A 153 9.50 -3.04 -12.96
N TYR A 154 8.79 -2.35 -12.06
CA TYR A 154 8.92 -2.58 -10.61
C TYR A 154 8.37 -3.96 -10.20
N ILE A 155 7.20 -4.36 -10.75
CA ILE A 155 6.62 -5.67 -10.46
C ILE A 155 7.57 -6.79 -10.90
N GLN A 156 8.21 -6.65 -12.06
CA GLN A 156 9.17 -7.65 -12.54
C GLN A 156 10.48 -7.65 -11.75
N GLU A 157 11.04 -6.50 -11.39
CA GLU A 157 12.35 -6.47 -10.75
C GLU A 157 12.28 -6.76 -9.24
N GLU A 158 11.40 -6.07 -8.51
CA GLU A 158 11.44 -6.08 -7.04
C GLU A 158 10.50 -7.13 -6.42
N ILE A 159 9.36 -7.42 -7.04
CA ILE A 159 8.43 -8.45 -6.54
C ILE A 159 8.81 -9.80 -7.13
N THR A 160 8.91 -9.87 -8.46
CA THR A 160 9.15 -11.11 -9.16
C THR A 160 10.60 -11.57 -9.02
N GLY A 161 11.58 -10.68 -9.19
CA GLY A 161 13.00 -11.01 -9.00
C GLY A 161 13.29 -11.51 -7.59
N ARG A 162 12.78 -10.82 -6.57
CA ARG A 162 12.96 -11.22 -5.17
C ARG A 162 12.23 -12.52 -4.82
N ALA A 163 11.02 -12.75 -5.34
CA ALA A 163 10.34 -14.02 -5.19
C ALA A 163 11.15 -15.16 -5.83
N HIS A 164 11.73 -14.93 -7.01
CA HIS A 164 12.59 -15.89 -7.71
C HIS A 164 13.83 -16.24 -6.88
N GLU A 165 14.53 -15.22 -6.38
CA GLU A 165 15.72 -15.37 -5.53
C GLU A 165 15.41 -16.14 -4.25
N LEU A 166 14.37 -15.75 -3.51
CA LEU A 166 14.00 -16.40 -2.25
C LEU A 166 13.58 -17.86 -2.44
N LEU A 167 12.77 -18.14 -3.46
CA LEU A 167 12.34 -19.51 -3.76
C LEU A 167 13.52 -20.39 -4.20
N ARG A 168 14.49 -19.82 -4.92
CA ARG A 168 15.70 -20.52 -5.33
C ARG A 168 16.65 -20.78 -4.16
N GLU A 169 16.94 -19.76 -3.35
CA GLU A 169 17.89 -19.83 -2.23
C GLU A 169 17.43 -20.82 -1.15
N VAL A 170 16.12 -20.89 -0.88
CA VAL A 170 15.54 -21.81 0.11
C VAL A 170 15.31 -23.22 -0.47
N GLY A 171 15.60 -23.43 -1.76
CA GLY A 171 15.48 -24.74 -2.44
C GLY A 171 14.04 -25.13 -2.80
N PHE A 172 13.10 -24.19 -2.82
CA PHE A 172 11.71 -24.41 -3.23
C PHE A 172 11.54 -24.44 -4.76
N THR A 173 12.28 -25.33 -5.43
CA THR A 173 12.31 -25.44 -6.90
C THR A 173 10.94 -25.73 -7.53
N GLY A 174 10.10 -26.53 -6.86
CA GLY A 174 8.72 -26.77 -7.29
C GLY A 174 7.86 -25.51 -7.24
N ALA A 175 7.94 -24.74 -6.15
CA ALA A 175 7.22 -23.47 -6.04
C ALA A 175 7.70 -22.44 -7.07
N LEU A 176 9.00 -22.40 -7.33
CA LEU A 176 9.59 -21.54 -8.34
C LEU A 176 9.07 -21.86 -9.75
N THR A 177 9.02 -23.15 -10.10
CA THR A 177 8.52 -23.61 -11.41
C THR A 177 7.06 -23.21 -11.62
N GLU A 178 6.21 -23.42 -10.61
CA GLU A 178 4.79 -23.05 -10.70
C GLU A 178 4.59 -21.53 -10.70
N PHE A 179 5.43 -20.78 -9.99
CA PHE A 179 5.45 -19.32 -10.06
C PHE A 179 5.82 -18.80 -11.45
N GLU A 180 6.83 -19.39 -12.10
CA GLU A 180 7.20 -19.05 -13.48
C GLU A 180 6.08 -19.35 -14.48
N LYS A 181 5.40 -20.50 -14.34
CA LYS A 181 4.22 -20.82 -15.17
C LYS A 181 3.08 -19.83 -14.98
N ALA A 182 2.82 -19.41 -13.73
CA ALA A 182 1.80 -18.41 -13.44
C ALA A 182 2.09 -17.08 -14.16
N ARG A 183 3.36 -16.70 -14.25
CA ARG A 183 3.78 -15.49 -14.97
C ARG A 183 3.59 -15.60 -16.47
N VAL A 184 3.99 -16.73 -17.07
CA VAL A 184 3.80 -16.95 -18.51
C VAL A 184 2.32 -16.88 -18.85
N ALA A 185 1.46 -17.58 -18.10
CA ALA A 185 0.01 -17.52 -18.29
C ALA A 185 -0.57 -16.11 -18.14
N LEU A 186 -0.06 -15.31 -17.19
CA LEU A 186 -0.50 -13.93 -17.01
C LEU A 186 -0.10 -13.04 -18.21
N ILE A 187 1.13 -13.21 -18.73
CA ILE A 187 1.62 -12.49 -19.92
C ILE A 187 0.77 -12.85 -21.15
N ASP A 188 0.38 -14.12 -21.26
CA ASP A 188 -0.43 -14.63 -22.37
C ASP A 188 -1.92 -14.27 -22.25
N GLY A 189 -2.32 -13.56 -21.19
CA GLY A 189 -3.71 -13.16 -20.94
C GLY A 189 -4.62 -14.27 -20.42
N ASP A 190 -4.07 -15.45 -20.10
CA ASP A 190 -4.82 -16.56 -19.51
C ASP A 190 -4.91 -16.40 -17.98
N GLY A 191 -5.88 -15.57 -17.56
CA GLY A 191 -6.11 -15.30 -16.14
C GLY A 191 -6.46 -16.55 -15.32
N GLN A 192 -7.15 -17.53 -15.91
CA GLN A 192 -7.52 -18.76 -15.20
C GLN A 192 -6.28 -19.61 -14.91
N ALA A 193 -5.42 -19.83 -15.91
CA ALA A 193 -4.18 -20.54 -15.73
C ALA A 193 -3.21 -19.76 -14.81
N ALA A 194 -3.18 -18.43 -14.89
CA ALA A 194 -2.35 -17.60 -14.00
C ALA A 194 -2.74 -17.81 -12.52
N ILE A 195 -4.04 -17.74 -12.20
CA ILE A 195 -4.56 -17.96 -10.83
C ILE A 195 -4.26 -19.39 -10.36
N GLN A 196 -4.48 -20.39 -11.22
CA GLN A 196 -4.24 -21.79 -10.86
C GLN A 196 -2.77 -22.05 -10.51
N ASN A 197 -1.85 -21.61 -11.37
CA ASN A 197 -0.42 -21.82 -11.15
C ASN A 197 0.10 -20.99 -9.96
N ALA A 198 -0.44 -19.80 -9.71
CA ALA A 198 -0.12 -19.02 -8.51
C ALA A 198 -0.51 -19.77 -7.22
N ASN A 199 -1.69 -20.39 -7.19
CA ASN A 199 -2.11 -21.23 -6.06
C ASN A 199 -1.19 -22.46 -5.87
N LEU A 200 -0.73 -23.08 -6.95
CA LEU A 200 0.22 -24.19 -6.89
C LEU A 200 1.61 -23.76 -6.38
N ALA A 201 2.05 -22.55 -6.73
CA ALA A 201 3.28 -21.97 -6.18
C ALA A 201 3.18 -21.82 -4.66
N ILE A 202 2.07 -21.25 -4.17
CA ILE A 202 1.79 -21.14 -2.73
C ILE A 202 1.74 -22.53 -2.07
N GLU A 203 1.03 -23.49 -2.68
CA GLU A 203 0.94 -24.87 -2.17
C GLU A 203 2.32 -25.47 -1.96
N SER A 204 3.16 -25.37 -2.98
CA SER A 204 4.52 -25.90 -2.98
C SER A 204 5.40 -25.22 -1.94
N THR A 205 5.28 -23.90 -1.76
CA THR A 205 5.99 -23.17 -0.70
C THR A 205 5.57 -23.67 0.68
N VAL A 206 4.27 -23.80 0.95
CA VAL A 206 3.77 -24.26 2.26
C VAL A 206 4.18 -25.70 2.54
N LYS A 207 4.10 -26.58 1.54
CA LYS A 207 4.62 -27.96 1.64
C LYS A 207 6.10 -27.99 1.99
N GLY A 208 6.90 -27.13 1.36
CA GLY A 208 8.32 -27.00 1.64
C GLY A 208 8.60 -26.53 3.07
N ILE A 209 7.86 -25.53 3.58
CA ILE A 209 7.98 -25.04 4.96
C ILE A 209 7.63 -26.15 5.97
N LEU A 210 6.51 -26.84 5.76
CA LEU A 210 6.01 -27.87 6.68
C LEU A 210 6.70 -29.23 6.51
N ARG A 211 7.55 -29.39 5.50
CA ARG A 211 8.15 -30.67 5.07
C ARG A 211 7.08 -31.74 4.79
N ILE A 212 5.97 -31.35 4.19
CA ILE A 212 4.85 -32.24 3.82
C ILE A 212 4.89 -32.50 2.32
N GLU A 213 5.01 -33.76 1.91
CA GLU A 213 5.08 -34.12 0.49
C GLU A 213 3.72 -34.05 -0.22
N ARG A 214 2.63 -34.41 0.49
CA ARG A 214 1.28 -34.50 -0.10
C ARG A 214 0.21 -33.99 0.85
N ALA A 215 -0.41 -32.88 0.47
CA ALA A 215 -1.60 -32.33 1.10
C ALA A 215 -2.22 -31.31 0.15
N LYS A 216 -3.53 -31.10 0.26
CA LYS A 216 -4.24 -30.04 -0.48
C LYS A 216 -4.09 -28.71 0.25
N LEU A 217 -4.09 -27.60 -0.48
CA LEU A 217 -4.02 -26.23 0.07
C LEU A 217 -4.87 -26.00 1.33
N GLY A 218 -6.14 -26.38 1.32
CA GLY A 218 -7.06 -26.19 2.47
C GLY A 218 -6.69 -27.00 3.73
N SER A 219 -5.98 -28.11 3.59
CA SER A 219 -5.40 -28.83 4.75
C SER A 219 -4.08 -28.23 5.21
N LEU A 220 -3.30 -27.64 4.30
CA LEU A 220 -2.01 -27.03 4.60
C LEU A 220 -2.16 -25.75 5.43
N TYR A 221 -3.15 -24.90 5.13
CA TYR A 221 -3.44 -23.71 5.94
C TYR A 221 -3.74 -24.03 7.40
N ARG A 222 -4.45 -25.14 7.67
CA ARG A 222 -4.73 -25.58 9.04
C ARG A 222 -3.46 -26.00 9.78
N HIS A 223 -2.54 -26.69 9.12
CA HIS A 223 -1.26 -27.07 9.72
C HIS A 223 -0.37 -25.85 10.00
N LEU A 224 -0.38 -24.85 9.11
CA LEU A 224 0.33 -23.58 9.31
C LEU A 224 -0.14 -22.83 10.56
N VAL A 225 -1.45 -22.78 10.81
CA VAL A 225 -2.03 -22.13 12.00
C VAL A 225 -1.69 -22.87 13.30
N ILE A 226 -1.48 -24.20 13.24
CA ILE A 226 -1.11 -25.01 14.41
C ILE A 226 0.40 -24.95 14.69
N ALA A 227 1.22 -24.74 13.66
CA ALA A 227 2.68 -24.73 13.77
C ALA A 227 3.29 -23.37 14.13
N GLY A 228 2.52 -22.28 14.05
CA GLY A 228 2.92 -20.92 14.45
C GLY A 228 2.32 -20.52 15.79
#